data_AF-A0A2V5W9X9-F1
#
_entry.id   AF-A0A2V5W9X9-F1
#
_cell.length_a   1.000
_cell.length_b   1.000
_cell.length_c   1.000
_cell.angle_alpha   90.00
_cell.angle_beta   90.00
_cell.angle_gamma   90.00
#
_symmetry.space_group_name_H-M   'P 1'
#
loop_
_entity.id
_entity.type
_entity.pdbx_description
1 polymer ?
#
loop_
_entity_poly.entity_id
_entity_poly.type
_entity_poly.pdbx_seq_one_letter_code
_entity_poly.pdbx_strand_id
1 'polypeptide(L)' 'MAGIVVIVAYRPKAGHEAELLELVRGRVPTLRKEGLVTDRVPVIIRAKDGTIIEVSEWKSQQA' A
#
# COMPACT_ATOMS: atom_id res chain seq x y z
N MET A 1 5.32 -1.97 21.17
CA MET A 1 4.44 -0.90 20.63
C MET A 1 3.43 -1.55 19.72
N ALA A 2 2.17 -1.10 19.77
CA ALA A 2 1.18 -1.51 18.78
C ALA A 2 1.52 -0.84 17.44
N GLY A 3 1.54 -1.60 16.34
CA GLY A 3 1.73 -1.04 15.00
C GLY A 3 0.54 -0.18 14.58
N ILE A 4 0.76 0.78 13.68
CA ILE A 4 -0.31 1.64 13.16
C ILE A 4 -0.76 1.08 11.83
N VAL A 5 -2.00 0.61 11.75
CA VAL A 5 -2.58 0.10 10.51
C VAL A 5 -3.07 1.27 9.67
N VAL A 6 -2.54 1.38 8.45
CA VAL A 6 -2.91 2.39 7.46
C VAL A 6 -3.60 1.69 6.29
N ILE A 7 -4.68 2.30 5.80
CA ILE A 7 -5.46 1.81 4.66
C ILE A 7 -5.42 2.89 3.59
N VAL A 8 -4.99 2.55 2.38
CA VAL A 8 -4.95 3.46 1.24
C VAL A 8 -5.77 2.89 0.09
N ALA A 9 -6.56 3.74 -0.56
CA ALA A 9 -7.31 3.39 -1.76
C ALA A 9 -6.78 4.15 -2.97
N TYR A 10 -6.45 3.42 -4.03
CA TYR A 10 -5.95 3.95 -5.29
C TYR A 10 -6.94 3.67 -6.41
N ARG A 11 -7.47 4.72 -7.02
CA ARG A 11 -8.31 4.60 -8.22
C ARG A 11 -7.45 4.82 -9.46
N PRO A 12 -7.40 3.88 -10.42
CA PRO A 12 -6.65 4.06 -11.65
C PRO A 12 -7.26 5.19 -12.50
N LYS A 13 -6.40 5.91 -13.21
CA LYS A 13 -6.85 6.71 -14.37
C LYS A 13 -7.27 5.75 -15.48
N ALA A 14 -8.19 6.18 -16.35
CA ALA A 14 -8.68 5.35 -17.44
C ALA A 14 -7.52 4.83 -18.32
N GLY A 15 -7.40 3.51 -18.45
CA GLY A 15 -6.34 2.87 -19.24
C GLY A 15 -4.99 2.68 -18.52
N HIS A 16 -4.89 3.06 -17.24
CA HIS A 16 -3.66 2.98 -16.45
C HIS A 16 -3.73 1.93 -15.32
N GLU A 17 -4.57 0.90 -15.48
CA GLU A 17 -4.83 -0.10 -14.43
C GLU A 17 -3.59 -0.95 -14.13
N ALA A 18 -2.87 -1.37 -15.17
CA ALA A 18 -1.66 -2.18 -15.03
C ALA A 18 -0.52 -1.39 -14.38
N GLU A 19 -0.33 -0.14 -14.81
CA GLU A 19 0.69 0.75 -14.27
C GLU A 19 0.44 1.06 -12.79
N LEU A 20 -0.82 1.31 -12.42
CA LEU A 20 -1.17 1.51 -11.02
C LEU A 20 -0.87 0.26 -10.18
N LEU A 21 -1.19 -0.94 -10.69
CA LEU A 21 -0.92 -2.18 -9.96
C LEU A 21 0.58 -2.35 -9.69
N GLU A 22 1.44 -2.07 -10.67
CA GLU A 22 2.89 -2.15 -10.50
C GLU A 22 3.42 -1.08 -9.52
N LEU A 23 2.87 0.14 -9.55
CA LEU A 23 3.20 1.17 -8.57
C LEU A 23 2.84 0.75 -7.13
N VAL A 24 1.64 0.19 -6.93
CA VAL A 24 1.20 -0.27 -5.60
C VAL A 24 2.07 -1.43 -5.11
N ARG A 25 2.45 -2.38 -5.98
CA ARG A 25 3.37 -3.48 -5.62
C ARG A 25 4.74 -2.98 -5.12
N GLY A 26 5.23 -1.87 -5.66
CA GLY A 26 6.50 -1.26 -5.26
C GLY A 26 6.45 -0.47 -3.94
N ARG A 27 5.26 -0.11 -3.45
CA ARG A 27 5.11 0.82 -2.32
C ARG A 27 5.69 0.28 -1.01
N VAL A 28 5.15 -0.82 -0.48
CA VAL A 28 5.62 -1.38 0.81
C VAL A 28 7.09 -1.81 0.78
N PRO A 29 7.62 -2.44 -0.30
CA PRO A 29 9.06 -2.68 -0.43
C PRO A 29 9.90 -1.40 -0.33
N THR A 30 9.44 -0.29 -0.93
CA THR A 30 10.13 1.01 -0.86
C THR A 30 10.10 1.57 0.57
N LEU A 31 8.93 1.62 1.19
CA LEU A 31 8.77 2.09 2.58
C LEU A 31 9.56 1.24 3.59
N ARG A 32 9.73 -0.06 3.32
CA ARG A 32 10.54 -0.95 4.17
C ARG A 32 12.02 -0.60 4.07
N LYS A 33 12.52 -0.30 2.87
CA LYS A 33 13.91 0.16 2.67
C LYS A 33 14.19 1.46 3.40
N GLU A 34 13.19 2.34 3.47
CA GLU A 34 13.24 3.61 4.21
C GLU A 34 13.00 3.45 5.72
N GLY A 35 12.66 2.24 6.16
CA GLY A 35 12.46 1.93 7.58
C GLY A 35 11.16 2.46 8.18
N LEU A 36 10.16 2.83 7.38
CA LEU A 36 8.92 3.48 7.81
C LEU A 36 7.81 2.49 8.22
N VAL A 37 7.79 1.32 7.57
CA VAL A 37 6.81 0.24 7.81
C VAL A 37 7.44 -0.96 8.51
N THR A 38 6.60 -1.81 9.11
CA THR A 38 7.04 -3.06 9.74
C THR A 38 7.28 -4.17 8.69
N ASP A 39 7.69 -5.35 9.16
CA ASP A 39 7.85 -6.54 8.31
C ASP A 39 6.53 -7.24 8.00
N ARG A 40 5.40 -6.73 8.51
CA ARG A 40 4.08 -7.29 8.22
C ARG A 40 3.82 -7.27 6.71
N VAL A 41 3.46 -8.43 6.18
CA VAL A 41 3.09 -8.57 4.76
C VAL A 41 1.80 -7.75 4.53
N PRO A 42 1.79 -6.82 3.56
CA PRO A 42 0.62 -6.00 3.31
C PRO A 42 -0.49 -6.82 2.65
N VAL A 43 -1.73 -6.41 2.87
CA VAL A 43 -2.89 -6.96 2.18
C VAL A 43 -3.24 -6.03 1.02
N ILE A 44 -3.26 -6.58 -0.20
CA ILE A 44 -3.62 -5.84 -1.41
C ILE A 44 -4.91 -6.46 -1.97
N ILE A 45 -5.94 -5.64 -2.16
CA ILE A 45 -7.27 -6.06 -2.62
C ILE A 45 -7.61 -5.26 -3.88
N ARG A 46 -8.20 -5.91 -4.88
CA ARG A 46 -8.79 -5.24 -6.04
C ARG A 46 -10.31 -5.24 -5.93
N ALA A 47 -10.91 -4.06 -5.84
CA ALA A 47 -12.36 -3.88 -5.85
C ALA A 47 -12.94 -4.07 -7.25
N LYS A 48 -14.27 -4.22 -7.33
CA LYS A 48 -15.00 -4.42 -8.59
C LYS A 48 -14.84 -3.26 -9.58
N ASP A 49 -14.69 -2.04 -9.09
CA ASP A 49 -14.49 -0.83 -9.92
C ASP A 49 -13.03 -0.60 -10.34
N GLY A 50 -12.14 -1.56 -10.06
CA GLY A 50 -10.71 -1.47 -10.35
C GLY A 50 -9.90 -0.72 -9.29
N THR A 51 -10.52 -0.16 -8.25
CA THR A 51 -9.81 0.45 -7.11
C THR A 51 -8.94 -0.59 -6.41
N ILE A 52 -7.69 -0.23 -6.11
CA ILE A 52 -6.76 -1.06 -5.34
C ILE A 52 -6.73 -0.55 -3.90
N ILE A 53 -6.94 -1.44 -2.94
CA ILE A 53 -6.84 -1.14 -1.50
C ILE A 53 -5.57 -1.80 -0.98
N GLU A 54 -4.69 -1.02 -0.38
CA GLU A 54 -3.51 -1.49 0.35
C GLU A 54 -3.73 -1.31 1.85
N VAL A 55 -3.50 -2.37 2.63
CA VAL A 55 -3.43 -2.32 4.09
C VAL A 55 -2.01 -2.66 4.52
N SER A 56 -1.34 -1.71 5.18
CA SER A 56 0.04 -1.84 5.64
C SER A 56 0.20 -1.35 7.07
N GLU A 57 1.24 -1.83 7.76
CA GLU A 57 1.52 -1.45 9.15
C GLU A 57 2.74 -0.55 9.24
N TRP A 58 2.56 0.61 9.84
CA TRP A 58 3.56 1.66 10.03
C TRP A 58 4.15 1.58 11.43
N LYS A 59 5.42 1.99 11.57
CA LYS A 59 6.15 1.94 12.85
C LYS A 59 5.71 3.02 13.83
N SER A 60 5.28 4.18 13.33
CA SER A 60 4.85 5.33 14.13
C SER A 60 3.98 6.28 13.30
N GLN A 61 3.41 7.30 13.94
CA GLN A 61 2.63 8.33 13.23
C GLN A 61 3.52 9.29 12.42
N GLN A 62 4.81 9.38 12.75
CA GLN A 62 5.77 10.27 12.10
C GLN A 62 6.55 9.58 10.98
N ALA A 63 6.49 8.25 10.93
CA ALA A 63 7.05 7.45 9.84
C ALA A 63 6.41 7.87 8.51
#